data_AF-A0A662MIZ4-F1
#
_entry.id   AF-A0A662MIZ4-F1
#
_cell.length_a   1.000
_cell.length_b   1.000
_cell.length_c   1.000
_cell.angle_alpha   90.00
_cell.angle_beta   90.00
_cell.angle_gamma   90.00
#
_symmetry.space_group_name_H-M   'P 1'
#
loop_
_entity.id
_entity.type
_entity.pdbx_description
1 polymer ?
#
loop_
_entity_poly.entity_id
_entity_poly.type
_entity_poly.pdbx_seq_one_letter_code
_entity_poly.pdbx_strand_id
1 'polypeptide(L)'
;MQPSLAKRTLDFISLPSNRERLLGGAFLYLSLFFGLMGGGLSLPGWLIFGALGFAFLYRATPNFFFITWSLILIYLITFGGVYLYFAPEIGLFTGYLKPLGVVLVLLSFTLTSRFILYFKDLRDLLAMDGRYVPMGLFSISALLFFILSLLSSYGWARWGTGGGGLSLYTFSECLLIPPLLYLYYYPEMRLRATKEMGEAPPWAERVLRLAFTLPTLLPPPKCPHCGKGMVREARRCPGCGREVHILRCPRTREVYTRCPSCGELTPLTRLRCIHCGGEVEERFSCPWCGHSYPLHLWEGSL
;
A
#
# COMPACT_ATOMS: atom_id res chain seq x y z
N MET A 1 32.18 10.45 -17.48
CA MET A 1 31.45 11.74 -17.51
C MET A 1 30.12 11.57 -16.79
N GLN A 2 29.93 12.21 -15.63
CA GLN A 2 28.64 12.20 -14.93
C GLN A 2 27.66 13.11 -15.68
N PRO A 3 26.43 12.67 -16.00
CA PRO A 3 25.43 13.54 -16.62
C PRO A 3 25.07 14.68 -15.65
N SER A 4 24.95 15.90 -16.19
CA SER A 4 24.59 17.09 -15.42
C SER A 4 23.26 16.89 -14.69
N LEU A 5 23.11 17.51 -13.52
CA LEU A 5 21.93 17.40 -12.67
C LEU A 5 20.64 17.73 -13.47
N ALA A 6 20.72 18.70 -14.38
CA ALA A 6 19.63 19.08 -15.28
C ALA A 6 19.19 17.93 -16.22
N LYS A 7 20.14 17.17 -16.77
CA LYS A 7 19.84 16.02 -17.64
C LYS A 7 19.19 14.87 -16.86
N ARG A 8 19.66 14.59 -15.63
CA ARG A 8 19.00 13.62 -14.74
C ARG A 8 17.59 14.05 -14.35
N THR A 9 17.36 15.35 -14.16
CA THR A 9 16.03 15.88 -13.80
C THR A 9 15.07 15.80 -14.99
N LEU A 10 15.54 16.11 -16.20
CA LEU A 10 14.78 15.96 -17.45
C LEU A 10 14.47 14.50 -17.78
N ASP A 11 15.42 13.58 -17.59
CA ASP A 11 15.21 12.14 -17.77
C ASP A 11 14.27 11.55 -16.70
N PHE A 12 14.22 12.16 -15.51
CA PHE A 12 13.26 11.80 -14.48
C PHE A 12 11.85 12.30 -14.84
N ILE A 13 11.72 13.51 -15.38
CA ILE A 13 10.43 14.09 -15.82
C ILE A 13 9.88 13.37 -17.07
N SER A 14 10.76 12.87 -17.96
CA SER A 14 10.38 12.24 -19.23
C SER A 14 9.86 10.81 -19.11
N LEU A 15 9.92 10.19 -17.92
CA LEU A 15 9.27 8.90 -17.69
C LEU A 15 7.74 9.07 -17.77
N PRO A 16 7.03 8.33 -18.63
CA PRO A 16 5.58 8.48 -18.83
C PRO A 16 4.79 8.37 -17.51
N SER A 17 5.29 7.59 -16.54
CA SER A 17 4.70 7.47 -15.21
C SER A 17 4.70 8.76 -14.39
N ASN A 18 5.68 9.65 -14.56
CA ASN A 18 5.77 10.89 -13.78
C ASN A 18 4.82 11.97 -14.31
N ARG A 19 4.64 12.06 -15.63
CA ARG A 19 3.62 12.93 -16.24
C ARG A 19 2.22 12.53 -15.80
N GLU A 20 1.91 11.24 -15.84
CA GLU A 20 0.61 10.72 -15.39
C GLU A 20 0.36 11.00 -13.90
N ARG A 21 1.39 10.91 -13.04
CA ARG A 21 1.27 11.27 -11.61
C ARG A 21 0.98 12.75 -11.40
N LEU A 22 1.69 13.61 -12.12
CA LEU A 22 1.55 15.06 -11.98
C LEU A 22 0.15 15.50 -12.44
N LEU A 23 -0.34 14.90 -13.54
CA LEU A 23 -1.72 15.08 -13.99
C LEU A 23 -2.72 14.52 -12.98
N GLY A 24 -2.48 13.33 -12.41
CA GLY A 24 -3.31 12.73 -11.38
C GLY A 24 -3.49 13.63 -10.16
N GLY A 25 -2.38 14.16 -9.62
CA GLY A 25 -2.41 15.14 -8.53
C GLY A 25 -3.15 16.43 -8.91
N ALA A 26 -2.88 16.99 -10.09
CA ALA A 26 -3.54 18.21 -10.57
C ALA A 26 -5.07 18.03 -10.69
N PHE A 27 -5.53 16.89 -11.18
CA PHE A 27 -6.96 16.57 -11.29
C PHE A 27 -7.64 16.38 -9.93
N LEU A 28 -6.93 15.86 -8.93
CA LEU A 28 -7.44 15.81 -7.55
C LEU A 28 -7.58 17.21 -6.93
N TYR A 29 -6.63 18.12 -7.19
CA TYR A 29 -6.78 19.53 -6.78
C TYR A 29 -7.94 20.23 -7.51
N LEU A 30 -8.15 19.94 -8.80
CA LEU A 30 -9.32 20.42 -9.55
C LEU A 30 -10.61 19.86 -8.97
N SER A 31 -10.66 18.57 -8.61
CA SER A 31 -11.80 17.96 -7.93
C SER A 31 -12.14 18.71 -6.64
N LEU A 32 -11.13 19.02 -5.81
CA LEU A 32 -11.30 19.83 -4.61
C LEU A 32 -11.84 21.23 -4.92
N PHE A 33 -11.29 21.93 -5.93
CA PHE A 33 -11.77 23.25 -6.35
C PHE A 33 -13.26 23.23 -6.70
N PHE A 34 -13.71 22.22 -7.46
CA PHE A 34 -15.12 22.05 -7.77
C PHE A 34 -15.96 21.65 -6.56
N GLY A 35 -15.41 20.88 -5.61
CA GLY A 35 -16.06 20.58 -4.33
C GLY A 35 -16.32 21.83 -3.48
N LEU A 36 -15.42 22.83 -3.53
CA LEU A 36 -15.50 24.08 -2.77
C LEU A 36 -16.48 25.11 -3.36
N MET A 37 -16.68 25.10 -4.68
CA MET A 37 -17.52 26.11 -5.35
C MET A 37 -18.99 26.04 -4.95
N GLY A 38 -19.49 24.86 -4.53
CA GLY A 38 -20.90 24.65 -4.19
C GLY A 38 -21.87 24.84 -5.38
N GLY A 39 -23.05 24.23 -5.34
CA GLY A 39 -24.10 24.40 -6.35
C GLY A 39 -24.23 23.28 -7.40
N GLY A 40 -25.17 23.44 -8.35
CA GLY A 40 -25.60 22.35 -9.25
C GLY A 40 -24.53 21.80 -10.20
N LEU A 41 -23.57 22.63 -10.61
CA LEU A 41 -22.44 22.22 -11.49
C LEU A 41 -21.20 21.77 -10.71
N SER A 42 -21.20 21.92 -9.38
CA SER A 42 -20.04 21.65 -8.52
C SER A 42 -19.87 20.15 -8.26
N LEU A 43 -20.97 19.42 -8.08
CA LEU A 43 -20.98 17.98 -7.82
C LEU A 43 -20.53 17.13 -9.03
N PRO A 44 -20.99 17.40 -10.27
CA PRO A 44 -20.47 16.73 -11.46
C PRO A 44 -18.98 17.02 -11.68
N GLY A 45 -18.55 18.27 -11.49
CA GLY A 45 -17.13 18.64 -11.60
C GLY A 45 -16.26 17.90 -10.59
N TRP A 46 -16.68 17.86 -9.32
CA TRP A 46 -15.98 17.11 -8.27
C TRP A 46 -15.80 15.63 -8.65
N LEU A 47 -16.87 14.97 -9.09
CA LEU A 47 -16.83 13.56 -9.52
C LEU A 47 -15.97 13.33 -10.75
N ILE A 48 -16.13 14.14 -11.80
CA ILE A 48 -15.41 13.97 -13.07
C ILE A 48 -13.91 14.16 -12.86
N PHE A 49 -13.50 15.25 -12.21
CA PHE A 49 -12.09 15.51 -11.98
C PHE A 49 -11.48 14.56 -10.95
N GLY A 50 -12.25 14.11 -9.97
CA GLY A 50 -11.82 13.05 -9.05
C GLY A 50 -11.55 11.74 -9.78
N ALA A 51 -12.49 11.31 -10.63
CA ALA A 51 -12.36 10.11 -11.45
C ALA A 51 -11.18 10.22 -12.43
N LEU A 52 -10.98 11.37 -13.07
CA LEU A 52 -9.82 11.61 -13.93
C LEU A 52 -8.51 11.54 -13.15
N GLY A 53 -8.43 12.15 -11.96
CA GLY A 53 -7.26 12.07 -11.09
C GLY A 53 -6.90 10.64 -10.75
N PHE A 54 -7.89 9.84 -10.36
CA PHE A 54 -7.70 8.41 -10.11
C PHE A 54 -7.39 7.60 -11.37
N ALA A 55 -7.91 7.96 -12.55
CA ALA A 55 -7.59 7.29 -13.81
C ALA A 55 -6.13 7.54 -14.25
N PHE A 56 -5.61 8.75 -14.03
CA PHE A 56 -4.20 9.05 -14.29
C PHE A 56 -3.28 8.36 -13.28
N LEU A 57 -3.66 8.32 -12.00
CA LEU A 57 -2.98 7.48 -11.02
C LEU A 57 -3.14 5.98 -11.34
N TYR A 58 -4.20 5.54 -11.99
CA TYR A 58 -4.30 4.15 -12.42
C TYR A 58 -3.24 3.83 -13.50
N ARG A 59 -3.12 4.68 -14.53
CA ARG A 59 -2.15 4.46 -15.62
C ARG A 59 -0.69 4.50 -15.15
N ALA A 60 -0.38 5.35 -14.16
CA ALA A 60 0.98 5.48 -13.66
C ALA A 60 1.49 4.23 -12.91
N THR A 61 0.60 3.41 -12.33
CA THR A 61 0.97 2.16 -11.64
C THR A 61 -0.10 1.07 -11.77
N PRO A 62 -0.23 0.42 -12.93
CA PRO A 62 -1.27 -0.60 -13.16
C PRO A 62 -1.16 -1.79 -12.19
N ASN A 63 0.06 -2.15 -11.76
CA ASN A 63 0.31 -3.24 -10.82
C ASN A 63 -0.10 -2.94 -9.36
N PHE A 64 -0.37 -1.68 -9.04
CA PHE A 64 -0.69 -1.21 -7.69
C PHE A 64 -2.14 -0.69 -7.57
N PHE A 65 -3.02 -1.13 -8.48
CA PHE A 65 -4.44 -0.73 -8.52
C PHE A 65 -5.17 -0.94 -7.19
N PHE A 66 -4.79 -1.97 -6.42
CA PHE A 66 -5.38 -2.28 -5.13
C PHE A 66 -5.21 -1.14 -4.11
N ILE A 67 -4.10 -0.38 -4.18
CA ILE A 67 -3.87 0.75 -3.27
C ILE A 67 -4.89 1.85 -3.52
N THR A 68 -5.03 2.26 -4.77
CA THR A 68 -5.96 3.32 -5.16
C THR A 68 -7.40 2.97 -4.78
N TRP A 69 -7.84 1.75 -5.08
CA TRP A 69 -9.19 1.30 -4.73
C TRP A 69 -9.42 1.15 -3.23
N SER A 70 -8.41 0.71 -2.46
CA SER A 70 -8.51 0.63 -1.00
C SER A 70 -8.67 2.02 -0.38
N LEU A 71 -7.91 3.01 -0.86
CA LEU A 71 -7.99 4.39 -0.36
C LEU A 71 -9.32 5.04 -0.75
N ILE A 72 -9.82 4.82 -1.97
CA ILE A 72 -11.17 5.25 -2.38
C ILE A 72 -12.23 4.62 -1.48
N LEU A 73 -12.15 3.31 -1.23
CA LEU A 73 -13.12 2.60 -0.40
C LEU A 73 -13.12 3.11 1.04
N ILE A 74 -11.95 3.31 1.63
CA ILE A 74 -11.79 3.90 2.97
C ILE A 74 -12.43 5.29 3.02
N TYR A 75 -12.15 6.14 2.02
CA TYR A 75 -12.71 7.49 1.92
C TYR A 75 -14.24 7.46 1.81
N LEU A 76 -14.80 6.65 0.89
CA LEU A 76 -16.24 6.56 0.65
C LEU A 76 -17.01 6.02 1.86
N ILE A 77 -16.47 5.00 2.56
CA ILE A 77 -17.10 4.46 3.77
C ILE A 77 -17.05 5.50 4.90
N THR A 78 -15.95 6.23 5.02
CA THR A 78 -15.82 7.31 6.01
C THR A 78 -16.83 8.43 5.74
N PHE A 79 -16.92 8.87 4.48
CA PHE A 79 -17.86 9.90 4.05
C PHE A 79 -19.32 9.45 4.27
N GLY A 80 -19.67 8.23 3.84
CA GLY A 80 -20.99 7.66 4.04
C GLY A 80 -21.36 7.50 5.52
N GLY A 81 -20.40 7.08 6.36
CA GLY A 81 -20.59 6.97 7.80
C GLY A 81 -20.90 8.31 8.46
N VAL A 82 -20.13 9.35 8.14
CA VAL A 82 -20.38 10.70 8.66
C VAL A 82 -21.69 11.28 8.12
N TYR A 83 -22.00 11.07 6.84
CA TYR A 83 -23.26 11.51 6.26
C TYR A 83 -24.48 10.89 6.97
N LEU A 84 -24.47 9.57 7.20
CA LEU A 84 -25.54 8.88 7.93
C LEU A 84 -25.65 9.34 9.39
N TYR A 85 -24.53 9.71 10.01
CA TYR A 85 -24.55 10.29 11.35
C TYR A 85 -25.31 11.62 11.41
N PHE A 86 -25.13 12.48 10.41
CA PHE A 86 -25.80 13.79 10.34
C PHE A 86 -27.16 13.78 9.62
N ALA A 87 -27.52 12.69 8.95
CA ALA A 87 -28.80 12.57 8.21
C ALA A 87 -30.06 12.97 9.01
N PRO A 88 -30.19 12.65 10.32
CA PRO A 88 -31.35 13.08 11.11
C PRO A 88 -31.45 14.61 11.29
N GLU A 89 -30.32 15.32 11.27
CA GLU A 89 -30.27 16.80 11.37
C GLU A 89 -30.66 17.47 10.04
N ILE A 90 -30.68 16.70 8.94
CA ILE A 90 -31.04 17.13 7.59
C ILE A 90 -32.52 16.76 7.28
N GLY A 91 -33.26 16.22 8.27
CA GLY A 91 -34.67 15.83 8.10
C GLY A 91 -34.90 14.50 7.39
N LEU A 92 -33.84 13.70 7.18
CA LEU A 92 -33.90 12.37 6.57
C LEU A 92 -33.94 11.28 7.66
N PHE A 93 -35.15 10.76 7.95
CA PHE A 93 -35.43 9.53 8.72
C PHE A 93 -34.99 9.46 10.21
N THR A 94 -35.67 8.58 10.95
CA THR A 94 -35.67 8.48 12.42
C THR A 94 -34.49 7.68 13.02
N GLY A 95 -33.98 8.12 14.17
CA GLY A 95 -33.30 7.38 15.26
C GLY A 95 -32.09 6.47 14.96
N TYR A 96 -32.21 5.51 14.04
CA TYR A 96 -31.31 4.37 13.85
C TYR A 96 -30.11 4.64 12.91
N LEU A 97 -30.09 5.78 12.22
CA LEU A 97 -29.02 6.13 11.28
C LEU A 97 -27.71 6.58 11.96
N LYS A 98 -27.81 7.21 13.13
CA LYS A 98 -26.64 7.66 13.90
C LYS A 98 -25.72 6.49 14.32
N PRO A 99 -26.24 5.43 14.96
CA PRO A 99 -25.44 4.25 15.27
C PRO A 99 -24.81 3.60 14.02
N LEU A 100 -25.56 3.50 12.92
CA LEU A 100 -25.05 2.95 11.66
C LEU A 100 -23.88 3.78 11.10
N GLY A 101 -23.98 5.11 11.16
CA GLY A 101 -22.89 6.01 10.78
C GLY A 101 -21.61 5.78 11.58
N VAL A 102 -21.74 5.61 12.90
CA VAL A 102 -20.60 5.26 13.77
C VAL A 102 -19.99 3.91 13.39
N VAL A 103 -20.82 2.90 13.12
CA VAL A 103 -20.34 1.58 12.68
C VAL A 103 -19.54 1.67 11.38
N LEU A 104 -19.98 2.47 10.41
CA LEU A 104 -19.24 2.67 9.16
C LEU A 104 -17.90 3.37 9.37
N VAL A 105 -17.82 4.36 10.27
CA VAL A 105 -16.54 5.01 10.61
C VAL A 105 -15.58 4.04 11.31
N LEU A 106 -16.09 3.19 12.21
CA LEU A 106 -15.30 2.13 12.84
C LEU A 106 -14.84 1.07 11.81
N LEU A 107 -15.70 0.78 10.83
CA LEU A 107 -15.35 -0.09 9.72
C LEU A 107 -14.20 0.51 8.90
N SER A 108 -14.27 1.78 8.51
CA SER A 108 -13.18 2.43 7.74
C SER A 108 -11.87 2.54 8.52
N PHE A 109 -11.91 2.73 9.83
CA PHE A 109 -10.72 2.62 10.68
C PHE A 109 -10.12 1.20 10.66
N THR A 110 -10.98 0.18 10.78
CA THR A 110 -10.57 -1.22 10.67
C THR A 110 -9.96 -1.51 9.30
N LEU A 111 -10.54 -0.92 8.24
CA LEU A 111 -10.03 -1.08 6.89
C LEU A 111 -8.63 -0.47 6.74
N THR A 112 -8.46 0.75 7.25
CA THR A 112 -7.16 1.43 7.26
C THR A 112 -6.11 0.63 8.03
N SER A 113 -6.48 0.08 9.18
CA SER A 113 -5.58 -0.71 10.02
C SER A 113 -5.06 -1.93 9.28
N ARG A 114 -5.89 -2.65 8.53
CA ARG A 114 -5.35 -3.80 7.78
C ARG A 114 -4.80 -3.49 6.41
N PHE A 115 -5.13 -2.35 5.82
CA PHE A 115 -4.36 -1.84 4.71
C PHE A 115 -2.88 -1.69 5.14
N ILE A 116 -2.63 -1.14 6.33
CA ILE A 116 -1.28 -1.05 6.90
C ILE A 116 -0.66 -2.44 7.14
N LEU A 117 -1.39 -3.36 7.77
CA LEU A 117 -0.88 -4.71 8.05
C LEU A 117 -0.57 -5.50 6.78
N TYR A 118 -1.43 -5.41 5.75
CA TYR A 118 -1.20 -6.03 4.46
C TYR A 118 0.13 -5.60 3.84
N PHE A 119 0.40 -4.29 3.84
CA PHE A 119 1.66 -3.76 3.29
C PHE A 119 2.88 -4.13 4.15
N LYS A 120 2.70 -4.25 5.46
CA LYS A 120 3.75 -4.77 6.36
C LYS A 120 4.08 -6.23 6.03
N ASP A 121 3.08 -7.08 5.89
CA ASP A 121 3.28 -8.50 5.60
C ASP A 121 3.87 -8.69 4.19
N LEU A 122 3.39 -7.91 3.22
CA LEU A 122 3.95 -7.90 1.88
C LEU A 122 5.42 -7.49 1.89
N ARG A 123 5.77 -6.46 2.67
CA ARG A 123 7.17 -6.08 2.89
C ARG A 123 7.95 -7.24 3.50
N ASP A 124 7.45 -7.87 4.57
CA ASP A 124 8.18 -8.94 5.27
C ASP A 124 8.45 -10.15 4.37
N LEU A 125 7.53 -10.46 3.45
CA LEU A 125 7.73 -11.49 2.43
C LEU A 125 8.76 -11.12 1.37
N LEU A 126 8.94 -9.84 1.10
CA LEU A 126 9.84 -9.35 0.06
C LEU A 126 11.22 -8.99 0.62
N ALA A 127 11.31 -8.64 1.90
CA ALA A 127 12.55 -8.37 2.63
C ALA A 127 13.36 -9.64 2.97
N MET A 128 13.14 -10.75 2.26
CA MET A 128 13.92 -11.98 2.34
C MET A 128 15.40 -11.77 1.99
N ASP A 129 15.75 -10.67 1.31
CA ASP A 129 17.11 -10.20 1.04
C ASP A 129 17.81 -9.56 2.26
N GLY A 130 17.14 -9.45 3.41
CA GLY A 130 17.73 -8.88 4.62
C GLY A 130 17.79 -7.35 4.69
N ARG A 131 17.29 -6.65 3.67
CA ARG A 131 17.21 -5.17 3.69
C ARG A 131 15.96 -4.74 4.45
N TYR A 132 16.16 -4.23 5.67
CA TYR A 132 15.09 -3.62 6.46
C TYR A 132 14.45 -2.44 5.71
N VAL A 133 13.12 -2.48 5.53
CA VAL A 133 12.36 -1.37 4.96
C VAL A 133 11.48 -0.75 6.05
N PRO A 134 11.76 0.50 6.48
CA PRO A 134 11.01 1.16 7.54
C PRO A 134 9.59 1.50 7.06
N MET A 135 8.57 0.93 7.72
CA MET A 135 7.15 1.16 7.40
C MET A 135 6.53 2.33 8.18
N GLY A 136 7.25 2.93 9.13
CA GLY A 136 6.69 3.91 10.05
C GLY A 136 5.98 5.07 9.34
N LEU A 137 6.65 5.68 8.35
CA LEU A 137 6.07 6.80 7.59
C LEU A 137 4.89 6.36 6.72
N PHE A 138 4.87 5.13 6.21
CA PHE A 138 3.71 4.58 5.50
C PHE A 138 2.51 4.40 6.41
N SER A 139 2.71 3.80 7.59
CA SER A 139 1.67 3.65 8.59
C SER A 139 1.12 5.00 9.06
N ILE A 140 2.00 5.98 9.30
CA ILE A 140 1.61 7.35 9.68
C ILE A 140 0.81 8.01 8.56
N SER A 141 1.26 7.92 7.31
CA SER A 141 0.53 8.50 6.18
C SER A 141 -0.85 7.86 5.97
N ALA A 142 -0.99 6.55 6.18
CA ALA A 142 -2.27 5.85 6.08
C ALA A 142 -3.24 6.29 7.20
N LEU A 143 -2.74 6.47 8.42
CA LEU A 143 -3.54 6.99 9.53
C LEU A 143 -3.92 8.46 9.32
N LEU A 144 -2.99 9.28 8.83
CA LEU A 144 -3.26 10.67 8.48
C LEU A 144 -4.32 10.76 7.39
N PHE A 145 -4.24 9.93 6.36
CA PHE A 145 -5.26 9.85 5.31
C PHE A 145 -6.65 9.57 5.89
N PHE A 146 -6.77 8.59 6.80
CA PHE A 146 -8.05 8.30 7.48
C PHE A 146 -8.55 9.48 8.33
N ILE A 147 -7.69 10.07 9.17
CA ILE A 147 -8.07 11.19 10.05
C ILE A 147 -8.53 12.39 9.21
N LEU A 148 -7.80 12.72 8.15
CA LEU A 148 -8.14 13.82 7.25
C LEU A 148 -9.40 13.54 6.45
N SER A 149 -9.65 12.29 6.05
CA SER A 149 -10.91 11.88 5.41
C SER A 149 -12.10 12.08 6.35
N LEU A 150 -11.91 11.76 7.64
CA LEU A 150 -12.94 11.94 8.67
C LEU A 150 -13.22 13.42 8.93
N LEU A 151 -12.17 14.24 9.07
CA LEU A 151 -12.29 15.69 9.27
C LEU A 151 -12.92 16.38 8.06
N SER A 152 -12.56 15.95 6.85
CA SER A 152 -13.18 16.43 5.60
C SER A 152 -14.67 16.13 5.58
N SER A 153 -15.02 14.85 5.78
CA SER A 153 -16.41 14.41 5.78
C SER A 153 -17.24 15.13 6.86
N TYR A 154 -16.66 15.33 8.04
CA TYR A 154 -17.30 16.06 9.14
C TYR A 154 -17.49 17.54 8.82
N GLY A 155 -16.45 18.22 8.30
CA GLY A 155 -16.52 19.62 7.90
C GLY A 155 -17.56 19.83 6.80
N TRP A 156 -17.63 18.91 5.84
CA TRP A 156 -18.63 18.93 4.77
C TRP A 156 -20.06 18.76 5.32
N ALA A 157 -20.28 17.76 6.18
CA ALA A 157 -21.59 17.51 6.77
C ALA A 157 -22.08 18.68 7.64
N ARG A 158 -21.18 19.29 8.42
CA ARG A 158 -21.49 20.47 9.25
C ARG A 158 -21.73 21.74 8.43
N TRP A 159 -21.02 21.90 7.32
CA TRP A 159 -21.31 22.96 6.36
C TRP A 159 -22.71 22.78 5.76
N GLY A 160 -23.08 21.56 5.37
CA GLY A 160 -24.40 21.22 4.83
C GLY A 160 -25.57 21.45 5.81
N THR A 161 -25.34 21.34 7.12
CA THR A 161 -26.35 21.63 8.16
C THR A 161 -26.37 23.10 8.62
N GLY A 162 -25.58 23.98 7.99
CA GLY A 162 -25.50 25.40 8.36
C GLY A 162 -24.69 25.69 9.63
N GLY A 163 -24.04 24.68 10.22
CA GLY A 163 -23.32 24.78 11.50
C GLY A 163 -21.88 25.30 11.42
N GLY A 164 -21.49 25.92 10.29
CA GLY A 164 -20.09 26.18 9.93
C GLY A 164 -19.32 24.88 9.62
N GLY A 165 -18.22 24.93 8.87
CA GLY A 165 -17.46 23.71 8.55
C GLY A 165 -16.64 23.76 7.25
N LEU A 166 -16.91 24.73 6.39
CA LEU A 166 -16.21 24.91 5.12
C LEU A 166 -14.69 25.03 5.29
N SER A 167 -14.22 25.76 6.30
CA SER A 167 -12.79 25.91 6.59
C SER A 167 -12.13 24.59 6.98
N LEU A 168 -12.80 23.78 7.80
CA LEU A 168 -12.31 22.45 8.21
C LEU A 168 -12.29 21.48 7.03
N TYR A 169 -13.36 21.46 6.23
CA TYR A 169 -13.42 20.69 4.98
C TYR A 169 -12.25 21.05 4.05
N THR A 170 -12.11 22.34 3.71
CA THR A 170 -11.06 22.84 2.82
C THR A 170 -9.66 22.49 3.33
N PHE A 171 -9.41 22.74 4.62
CA PHE A 171 -8.10 22.48 5.23
C PHE A 171 -7.74 20.99 5.20
N SER A 172 -8.70 20.13 5.58
CA SER A 172 -8.48 18.69 5.62
C SER A 172 -8.27 18.07 4.24
N GLU A 173 -9.02 18.50 3.22
CA GLU A 173 -8.83 18.06 1.84
C GLU A 173 -7.46 18.48 1.26
N CYS A 174 -7.04 19.73 1.50
CA CYS A 174 -5.71 20.19 1.11
C CYS A 174 -4.59 19.33 1.73
N LEU A 175 -4.76 18.96 3.01
CA LEU A 175 -3.79 18.11 3.71
C LEU A 175 -3.90 16.63 3.35
N LEU A 176 -5.01 16.18 2.75
CA LEU A 176 -5.24 14.78 2.40
C LEU A 176 -4.46 14.35 1.14
N ILE A 177 -4.18 15.31 0.25
CA ILE A 177 -3.47 15.06 -1.02
C ILE A 177 -2.02 14.60 -0.81
N PRO A 178 -1.18 15.22 0.05
CA PRO A 178 0.20 14.74 0.25
C PRO A 178 0.32 13.31 0.80
N PRO A 179 -0.42 12.90 1.87
CA PRO A 179 -0.45 11.51 2.32
C PRO A 179 -0.93 10.54 1.24
N LEU A 180 -1.96 10.92 0.47
CA LEU A 180 -2.46 10.11 -0.64
C LEU A 180 -1.37 9.86 -1.69
N LEU A 181 -0.65 10.90 -2.10
CA LEU A 181 0.48 10.79 -3.04
C LEU A 181 1.62 9.94 -2.46
N TYR A 182 1.93 10.10 -1.17
CA TYR A 182 2.95 9.30 -0.50
C TYR A 182 2.59 7.82 -0.46
N LEU A 183 1.36 7.48 -0.06
CA LEU A 183 0.87 6.10 0.03
C LEU A 183 0.85 5.41 -1.32
N TYR A 184 0.60 6.19 -2.38
CA TYR A 184 0.67 5.71 -3.74
C TYR A 184 2.13 5.49 -4.21
N TYR A 185 3.06 6.37 -3.83
CA TYR A 185 4.46 6.30 -4.26
C TYR A 185 5.31 5.28 -3.51
N TYR A 186 5.04 5.09 -2.21
CA TYR A 186 5.85 4.26 -1.32
C TYR A 186 5.97 2.79 -1.77
N PRO A 187 4.87 2.09 -2.09
CA PRO A 187 4.92 0.70 -2.54
C PRO A 187 5.67 0.58 -3.86
N GLU A 188 5.47 1.52 -4.78
CA GLU A 188 6.10 1.46 -6.09
C GLU A 188 7.64 1.55 -6.00
N MET A 189 8.18 2.48 -5.22
CA MET A 189 9.63 2.61 -5.08
C MET A 189 10.29 1.37 -4.45
N ARG A 190 9.60 0.72 -3.52
CA ARG A 190 10.15 -0.42 -2.77
C ARG A 190 9.90 -1.76 -3.46
N LEU A 191 8.84 -1.86 -4.26
CA LEU A 191 8.40 -3.09 -4.93
C LEU A 191 8.77 -3.14 -6.42
N ARG A 192 9.25 -2.03 -7.02
CA ARG A 192 9.92 -2.04 -8.34
C ARG A 192 11.18 -2.92 -8.38
N ALA A 193 11.73 -3.33 -7.24
CA ALA A 193 12.80 -4.33 -7.18
C ALA A 193 12.36 -5.74 -7.67
N THR A 194 11.06 -5.96 -7.91
CA THR A 194 10.51 -7.25 -8.38
C THR A 194 9.89 -7.20 -9.79
N LYS A 195 10.18 -6.15 -10.58
CA LYS A 195 9.48 -5.82 -11.84
C LYS A 195 9.79 -6.72 -13.06
N GLU A 196 10.54 -7.81 -12.94
CA GLU A 196 10.67 -8.78 -14.06
C GLU A 196 9.47 -9.74 -14.19
N MET A 197 8.53 -9.75 -13.24
CA MET A 197 7.32 -10.56 -13.39
C MET A 197 6.18 -9.77 -14.05
N GLY A 198 5.75 -10.33 -15.18
CA GLY A 198 4.86 -9.75 -16.19
C GLY A 198 3.45 -9.33 -15.75
N GLU A 199 2.81 -8.75 -16.76
CA GLU A 199 1.48 -8.15 -16.93
C GLU A 199 0.36 -8.53 -15.93
N ALA A 200 -0.42 -7.52 -15.53
CA ALA A 200 -1.80 -7.67 -15.02
C ALA A 200 -2.76 -7.49 -16.22
N PRO A 201 -3.88 -8.26 -16.41
CA PRO A 201 -4.85 -8.77 -15.40
C PRO A 201 -5.45 -10.19 -15.71
N PRO A 202 -6.17 -10.88 -14.77
CA PRO A 202 -7.64 -10.98 -14.80
C PRO A 202 -8.26 -11.13 -13.38
N TRP A 203 -7.72 -10.39 -12.40
CA TRP A 203 -8.08 -10.50 -10.97
C TRP A 203 -8.24 -9.15 -10.28
N ALA A 204 -8.39 -8.04 -11.03
CA ALA A 204 -9.23 -6.97 -10.50
C ALA A 204 -10.47 -7.61 -9.85
N GLU A 205 -10.97 -8.71 -10.45
CA GLU A 205 -11.86 -9.85 -10.12
C GLU A 205 -11.68 -10.77 -8.88
N ARG A 206 -10.54 -10.80 -8.16
CA ARG A 206 -10.59 -11.19 -6.73
C ARG A 206 -10.91 -9.98 -5.85
N VAL A 207 -10.99 -8.78 -6.44
CA VAL A 207 -11.37 -7.39 -6.03
C VAL A 207 -11.30 -7.04 -4.55
N LEU A 208 -12.05 -7.81 -3.80
CA LEU A 208 -12.64 -7.51 -2.51
C LEU A 208 -12.79 -8.80 -1.72
N ARG A 209 -12.49 -9.97 -2.32
CA ARG A 209 -12.82 -11.32 -1.82
C ARG A 209 -12.13 -11.66 -0.51
N LEU A 210 -11.24 -10.79 -0.07
CA LEU A 210 -10.63 -10.82 1.24
C LEU A 210 -10.37 -9.36 1.64
N ALA A 211 -11.36 -8.45 1.59
CA ALA A 211 -11.16 -7.05 2.00
C ALA A 211 -10.36 -6.98 3.30
N PHE A 212 -10.58 -7.92 4.24
CA PHE A 212 -9.88 -7.91 5.53
C PHE A 212 -9.52 -9.28 6.13
N THR A 213 -9.49 -10.39 5.40
CA THR A 213 -9.06 -11.66 6.01
C THR A 213 -7.54 -11.73 6.18
N LEU A 214 -7.13 -12.12 7.39
CA LEU A 214 -5.77 -12.42 7.87
C LEU A 214 -4.95 -13.30 6.89
N PRO A 215 -3.60 -13.26 6.97
CA PRO A 215 -2.71 -13.97 6.08
C PRO A 215 -2.59 -15.43 6.53
N THR A 216 -3.07 -16.34 5.72
CA THR A 216 -2.48 -17.69 5.67
C THR A 216 -2.12 -18.13 4.27
N LEU A 217 -2.46 -17.41 3.20
CA LEU A 217 -2.33 -17.94 1.85
C LEU A 217 -2.02 -16.89 0.78
N LEU A 218 -1.02 -16.03 0.99
CA LEU A 218 -0.17 -15.74 -0.17
C LEU A 218 0.50 -17.08 -0.49
N PRO A 219 0.15 -17.76 -1.60
CA PRO A 219 0.70 -19.06 -1.90
C PRO A 219 2.21 -18.90 -1.84
N PRO A 220 2.91 -19.78 -1.09
CA PRO A 220 4.35 -19.66 -1.01
C PRO A 220 4.93 -19.69 -2.42
N PRO A 221 5.96 -18.86 -2.69
CA PRO A 221 6.51 -18.75 -4.02
C PRO A 221 6.89 -20.14 -4.56
N LYS A 222 6.74 -20.33 -5.87
CA LYS A 222 7.11 -21.60 -6.50
C LYS A 222 8.62 -21.76 -6.40
N CYS A 223 9.05 -22.95 -5.98
CA CYS A 223 10.46 -23.28 -5.97
C CYS A 223 10.99 -23.32 -7.41
N PRO A 224 12.05 -22.57 -7.75
CA PRO A 224 12.59 -22.54 -9.11
C PRO A 224 13.13 -23.92 -9.54
N HIS A 225 13.50 -24.78 -8.58
CA HIS A 225 14.00 -26.11 -8.85
C HIS A 225 12.90 -27.15 -9.12
N CYS A 226 11.73 -27.06 -8.48
CA CYS A 226 10.71 -28.12 -8.56
C CYS A 226 9.30 -27.66 -8.95
N GLY A 227 9.08 -26.36 -9.12
CA GLY A 227 7.79 -25.77 -9.49
C GLY A 227 6.69 -25.85 -8.43
N LYS A 228 6.89 -26.64 -7.35
CA LYS A 228 5.97 -26.73 -6.20
C LYS A 228 6.09 -25.51 -5.30
N GLY A 229 5.02 -25.16 -4.59
CA GLY A 229 5.04 -24.10 -3.58
C GLY A 229 6.05 -24.41 -2.47
N MET A 230 6.88 -23.43 -2.11
CA MET A 230 7.84 -23.58 -1.02
C MET A 230 7.15 -23.73 0.34
N VAL A 231 7.84 -24.30 1.34
CA VAL A 231 7.34 -24.38 2.71
C VAL A 231 7.91 -23.20 3.50
N ARG A 232 7.07 -22.52 4.29
CA ARG A 232 7.51 -21.49 5.23
C ARG A 232 7.79 -22.16 6.57
N GLU A 233 9.06 -22.15 6.99
CA GLU A 233 9.46 -22.63 8.31
C GLU A 233 9.70 -21.43 9.25
N ALA A 234 9.02 -21.43 10.40
CA ALA A 234 9.27 -20.46 11.46
C ALA A 234 10.57 -20.80 12.20
N ARG A 235 11.49 -19.83 12.31
CA ARG A 235 12.75 -19.93 13.06
C ARG A 235 12.92 -18.73 13.96
N ARG A 236 13.54 -18.90 15.12
CA ARG A 236 13.87 -17.77 16.01
C ARG A 236 15.20 -17.16 15.59
N CYS A 237 15.24 -15.84 15.53
CA CYS A 237 16.49 -15.13 15.29
C CYS A 237 17.47 -15.36 16.46
N PRO A 238 18.73 -15.75 16.19
CA PRO A 238 19.74 -15.96 17.24
C PRO A 238 20.02 -14.71 18.09
N GLY A 239 19.91 -13.52 17.50
CA GLY A 239 20.22 -12.27 18.20
C GLY A 239 19.07 -11.67 18.99
N CYS A 240 17.86 -11.60 18.41
CA CYS A 240 16.72 -10.89 19.01
C CYS A 240 15.59 -11.81 19.48
N GLY A 241 15.71 -13.12 19.28
CA GLY A 241 14.72 -14.13 19.70
C GLY A 241 13.38 -14.10 18.96
N ARG A 242 13.15 -13.11 18.09
CA ARG A 242 11.90 -12.98 17.33
C ARG A 242 11.79 -14.04 16.24
N GLU A 243 10.57 -14.48 15.99
CA GLU A 243 10.25 -15.42 14.92
C GLU A 243 10.42 -14.77 13.53
N VAL A 244 11.01 -15.52 12.62
CA VAL A 244 11.26 -15.16 11.23
C VAL A 244 10.95 -16.38 10.37
N HIS A 245 10.30 -16.19 9.23
CA HIS A 245 9.98 -17.27 8.32
C HIS A 245 11.05 -17.44 7.25
N ILE A 246 11.54 -18.66 7.08
CA ILE A 246 12.51 -19.05 6.05
C ILE A 246 11.79 -19.90 5.00
N LEU A 247 12.14 -19.72 3.73
CA LEU A 247 11.58 -20.52 2.63
C LEU A 247 12.42 -21.76 2.36
N ARG A 248 11.76 -22.92 2.33
CA ARG A 248 12.40 -24.21 2.06
C ARG A 248 11.74 -24.94 0.91
N CYS A 249 12.54 -25.57 0.07
CA CYS A 249 12.02 -26.44 -0.97
C CYS A 249 11.47 -27.74 -0.36
N PRO A 250 10.21 -28.14 -0.66
CA PRO A 250 9.63 -29.37 -0.11
C PRO A 250 10.33 -30.64 -0.62
N ARG A 251 11.04 -30.57 -1.76
CA ARG A 251 11.71 -31.73 -2.39
C ARG A 251 13.18 -31.85 -2.00
N THR A 252 13.93 -30.76 -2.10
CA THR A 252 15.38 -30.75 -1.86
C THR A 252 15.74 -30.39 -0.42
N ARG A 253 14.79 -29.87 0.37
CA ARG A 253 15.03 -29.29 1.70
C ARG A 253 16.05 -28.13 1.71
N GLU A 254 16.46 -27.64 0.54
CA GLU A 254 17.31 -26.46 0.42
C GLU A 254 16.56 -25.22 0.89
N VAL A 255 17.29 -24.33 1.56
CA VAL A 255 16.81 -23.01 1.97
C VAL A 255 17.05 -22.02 0.85
N TYR A 256 16.05 -21.20 0.55
CA TYR A 256 16.09 -20.21 -0.52
C TYR A 256 16.12 -18.81 0.05
N THR A 257 16.95 -17.96 -0.56
CA THR A 257 16.94 -16.51 -0.38
C THR A 257 16.75 -15.83 -1.73
N ARG A 258 16.59 -14.51 -1.74
CA ARG A 258 16.66 -13.73 -2.99
C ARG A 258 18.11 -13.32 -3.24
N CYS A 259 18.47 -13.22 -4.52
CA CYS A 259 19.80 -12.79 -4.91
C CYS A 259 19.90 -11.26 -4.76
N PRO A 260 20.95 -10.73 -4.10
CA PRO A 260 21.12 -9.29 -3.97
C PRO A 260 21.39 -8.57 -5.31
N SER A 261 21.81 -9.31 -6.35
CA SER A 261 22.13 -8.77 -7.67
C SER A 261 20.92 -8.73 -8.61
N CYS A 262 20.14 -9.82 -8.70
CA CYS A 262 19.00 -9.90 -9.63
C CYS A 262 17.63 -10.03 -8.96
N GLY A 263 17.55 -10.17 -7.64
CA GLY A 263 16.30 -10.29 -6.88
C GLY A 263 15.56 -11.63 -7.03
N GLU A 264 16.07 -12.53 -7.88
CA GLU A 264 15.50 -13.88 -8.09
C GLU A 264 15.82 -14.83 -6.95
N LEU A 265 14.92 -15.81 -6.75
CA LEU A 265 15.07 -16.83 -5.72
C LEU A 265 16.20 -17.78 -6.06
N THR A 266 17.14 -17.93 -5.14
CA THR A 266 18.31 -18.79 -5.30
C THR A 266 18.57 -19.58 -4.02
N PRO A 267 19.03 -20.84 -4.12
CA PRO A 267 19.41 -21.61 -2.95
C PRO A 267 20.58 -20.93 -2.22
N LEU A 268 20.43 -20.75 -0.91
CA LEU A 268 21.42 -20.10 -0.04
C LEU A 268 22.72 -20.93 0.04
N THR A 269 22.63 -22.25 -0.16
CA THR A 269 23.76 -23.19 -0.10
C THR A 269 24.72 -23.10 -1.29
N ARG A 270 24.34 -22.44 -2.39
CA ARG A 270 25.13 -22.49 -3.65
C ARG A 270 26.11 -21.34 -3.83
N LEU A 271 26.18 -20.38 -2.90
CA LEU A 271 27.06 -19.19 -2.90
C LEU A 271 27.03 -18.30 -4.16
N ARG A 272 26.29 -18.70 -5.20
CA ARG A 272 26.08 -18.02 -6.48
C ARG A 272 24.62 -18.16 -6.88
N CYS A 273 24.12 -17.11 -7.50
CA CYS A 273 22.77 -17.10 -8.02
C CYS A 273 22.62 -18.03 -9.22
N ILE A 274 21.61 -18.90 -9.21
CA ILE A 274 21.28 -19.78 -10.34
C ILE A 274 20.79 -19.03 -11.59
N HIS A 275 20.42 -17.76 -11.46
CA HIS A 275 19.86 -16.94 -12.54
C HIS A 275 20.90 -15.98 -13.15
N CYS A 276 21.58 -15.18 -12.31
CA CYS A 276 22.51 -14.16 -12.79
C CYS A 276 23.99 -14.46 -12.51
N GLY A 277 24.31 -15.55 -11.80
CA GLY A 277 25.68 -15.89 -11.41
C GLY A 277 26.30 -14.97 -10.34
N GLY A 278 25.59 -13.93 -9.88
CA GLY A 278 26.05 -13.03 -8.82
C GLY A 278 26.28 -13.74 -7.50
N GLU A 279 27.21 -13.23 -6.69
CA GLU A 279 27.55 -13.81 -5.39
C GLU A 279 26.37 -13.72 -4.40
N VAL A 280 26.21 -14.79 -3.62
CA VAL A 280 25.19 -14.91 -2.58
C VAL A 280 25.90 -15.32 -1.31
N GLU A 281 25.78 -14.52 -0.26
CA GLU A 281 26.35 -14.88 1.04
C GLU A 281 25.51 -16.00 1.69
N GLU A 282 26.16 -16.97 2.34
CA GLU A 282 25.49 -18.02 3.13
C GLU A 282 25.02 -17.49 4.49
N ARG A 283 24.40 -16.32 4.47
CA ARG A 283 23.91 -15.60 5.64
C ARG A 283 22.48 -15.19 5.39
N PHE A 284 21.66 -15.40 6.41
CA PHE A 284 20.28 -14.93 6.44
C PHE A 284 20.16 -13.81 7.47
N SER A 285 19.53 -12.71 7.07
CA SER A 285 19.44 -11.51 7.89
C SER A 285 18.10 -11.41 8.58
N CYS A 286 18.13 -11.07 9.86
CA CYS A 286 16.92 -10.88 10.62
C CYS A 286 16.26 -9.55 10.24
N PRO A 287 14.98 -9.53 9.83
CA PRO A 287 14.26 -8.30 9.52
C PRO A 287 13.99 -7.42 10.76
N TRP A 288 14.16 -7.97 11.97
CA TRP A 288 13.88 -7.25 13.21
C TRP A 288 15.09 -6.55 13.81
N CYS A 289 16.26 -7.18 13.80
CA CYS A 289 17.49 -6.61 14.37
C CYS A 289 18.52 -6.19 13.32
N GLY A 290 18.30 -6.50 12.03
CA GLY A 290 19.20 -6.12 10.94
C GLY A 290 20.53 -6.89 10.90
N HIS A 291 20.77 -7.80 11.84
CA HIS A 291 21.97 -8.65 11.84
C HIS A 291 21.81 -9.87 10.93
N SER A 292 22.88 -10.16 10.18
CA SER A 292 23.04 -11.34 9.33
C SER A 292 23.73 -12.47 10.07
N TYR A 293 23.11 -13.66 10.11
CA TYR A 293 23.69 -14.86 10.73
C TYR A 293 23.86 -15.97 9.70
N PRO A 294 24.93 -16.78 9.77
CA PRO A 294 25.08 -17.99 8.97
C PRO A 294 23.87 -18.93 9.09
N LEU A 295 23.56 -19.66 8.01
CA LEU A 295 22.38 -20.54 7.96
C LEU A 295 22.32 -21.54 9.13
N HIS A 296 23.45 -22.14 9.50
CA HIS A 296 23.51 -23.13 10.59
C HIS A 296 23.05 -22.58 11.96
N LEU A 297 23.18 -21.26 12.20
CA LEU A 297 22.69 -20.63 13.43
C LEU A 297 21.16 -20.46 13.43
N TRP A 298 20.53 -20.43 12.26
CA TRP A 298 19.07 -20.42 12.13
C TRP A 298 18.46 -21.82 12.26
N GLU A 299 19.26 -22.86 12.02
CA GLU A 299 18.86 -24.26 12.16
C GLU A 299 19.02 -24.78 13.62
N GLY A 300 19.60 -23.96 14.51
CA GLY A 300 19.85 -24.29 15.91
C GLY A 300 18.64 -24.14 16.85
N SER A 301 18.30 -25.24 17.52
CA SER A 301 17.36 -25.45 18.65
C SER A 301 15.88 -25.08 18.46
N LEU A 302 15.07 -26.12 18.23
CA LEU A 302 13.75 -26.27 18.87
C LEU A 302 13.92 -26.34 20.39
#